data_AF-A0A662RVA8-F1
#
_entry.id   AF-A0A662RVA8-F1
#
_cell.length_a   1.000
_cell.length_b   1.000
_cell.length_c   1.000
_cell.angle_alpha   90.00
_cell.angle_beta   90.00
_cell.angle_gamma   90.00
#
_symmetry.space_group_name_H-M   'P 1'
#
loop_
_entity.id
_entity.type
_entity.pdbx_description
1 polymer ?
#
loop_
_entity_poly.entity_id
_entity_poly.type
_entity_poly.pdbx_seq_one_letter_code
_entity_poly.pdbx_strand_id
1 'polypeptide(L)' 'MEVRVKTPIWTGDVDGKCSKIKETGIICSLRWWYEALVGGFGGYACDPTSEGRCPEKWGKMRCL' A
#
# COMPACT_ATOMS: atom_id res chain seq x y z
N MET A 1 19.57 0.02 -4.36
CA MET A 1 19.02 -0.56 -3.12
C MET A 1 18.49 -1.94 -3.47
N GLU A 2 19.01 -3.01 -2.87
CA GLU A 2 18.55 -4.39 -3.08
C GLU A 2 18.00 -4.92 -1.76
N VAL A 3 16.83 -5.58 -1.79
CA VAL A 3 16.21 -6.17 -0.60
C VAL A 3 16.36 -7.69 -0.68
N ARG A 4 16.93 -8.29 0.37
CA ARG A 4 17.07 -9.74 0.50
C ARG A 4 16.11 -10.30 1.54
N VAL A 5 15.33 -11.29 1.12
CA VAL A 5 14.37 -11.98 1.99
C VAL A 5 15.08 -13.07 2.79
N LYS A 6 14.86 -13.11 4.11
CA LYS A 6 15.43 -14.14 5.00
C LYS A 6 14.60 -15.41 5.04
N THR A 7 13.33 -15.30 4.69
CA THR A 7 12.35 -16.39 4.60
C THR A 7 11.67 -16.31 3.24
N PRO A 8 11.16 -17.43 2.70
CA PRO A 8 10.36 -17.39 1.49
C PRO A 8 9.15 -16.47 1.69
N ILE A 9 8.89 -15.61 0.70
CA ILE A 9 7.69 -14.79 0.65
C ILE A 9 6.56 -15.65 0.09
N TRP A 10 5.43 -15.67 0.79
CA TRP A 10 4.23 -16.42 0.42
C TRP A 10 3.25 -15.48 -0.26
N THR A 11 3.22 -15.50 -1.59
CA THR A 11 2.19 -14.79 -2.38
C THR A 11 1.43 -15.82 -3.21
N GLY A 12 0.13 -15.92 -2.98
CA GLY A 12 -0.75 -16.77 -3.78
C GLY A 12 -0.94 -16.22 -5.19
N ASP A 13 -0.91 -17.09 -6.19
CA ASP A 13 -1.46 -16.82 -7.51
C ASP A 13 -2.98 -16.99 -7.55
N VAL A 14 -3.58 -16.93 -8.74
CA VAL A 14 -5.03 -17.09 -8.94
C VAL A 14 -5.55 -18.44 -8.46
N ASP A 15 -4.69 -19.46 -8.41
CA ASP A 15 -5.00 -20.80 -7.93
C ASP A 15 -4.64 -20.98 -6.43
N GLY A 16 -4.21 -19.91 -5.75
CA GLY A 16 -3.76 -19.93 -4.36
C GLY A 16 -2.38 -20.56 -4.15
N LYS A 17 -1.62 -20.81 -5.22
CA LYS A 17 -0.29 -21.45 -5.14
C LYS A 17 0.80 -20.40 -4.95
N CYS A 18 1.75 -20.71 -4.06
CA CYS A 18 2.95 -19.88 -3.85
C CYS A 18 4.07 -20.27 -4.82
N SER A 19 3.78 -20.16 -6.12
CA SER A 19 4.69 -20.59 -7.20
C SER A 19 5.75 -19.53 -7.53
N LYS A 20 5.40 -18.24 -7.44
CA LYS A 20 6.25 -17.09 -7.72
C LYS A 20 5.86 -15.91 -6.84
N ILE A 21 6.82 -15.04 -6.55
CA ILE A 21 6.56 -13.77 -5.90
C ILE A 21 5.64 -12.93 -6.80
N LYS A 22 4.54 -12.43 -6.23
CA LYS A 22 3.63 -11.50 -6.91
C LYS A 22 3.92 -10.08 -6.46
N GLU A 23 4.31 -9.24 -7.41
CA GLU A 23 4.61 -7.82 -7.18
C GLU A 23 3.41 -7.09 -6.57
N THR A 24 2.20 -7.46 -6.99
CA THR A 24 0.93 -6.92 -6.47
C THR A 24 0.79 -7.09 -4.96
N GLY A 25 1.23 -8.22 -4.39
CA GLY A 25 1.19 -8.45 -2.94
C GLY A 25 2.14 -7.53 -2.18
N ILE A 26 3.32 -7.25 -2.74
CA ILE A 26 4.29 -6.32 -2.18
C ILE A 26 3.76 -4.89 -2.26
N ILE A 27 3.24 -4.47 -3.42
CA ILE A 27 2.68 -3.13 -3.64
C ILE A 27 1.49 -2.87 -2.70
N CYS A 28 0.59 -3.84 -2.54
CA CYS A 28 -0.53 -3.72 -1.60
C CYS A 28 -0.06 -3.56 -0.15
N SER A 29 0.98 -4.30 0.26
CA SER A 29 1.57 -4.16 1.59
C SER A 29 2.15 -2.76 1.80
N LEU A 30 2.84 -2.23 0.79
CA LEU A 30 3.39 -0.87 0.81
C LEU A 30 2.29 0.20 0.90
N ARG A 31 1.19 0.07 0.14
CA ARG A 31 0.04 0.99 0.23
C ARG A 31 -0.50 1.03 1.66
N TRP A 32 -0.76 -0.14 2.24
CA TRP A 32 -1.30 -0.23 3.59
C TRP A 32 -0.35 0.37 4.63
N TRP A 33 0.95 0.07 4.54
CA TRP A 33 1.95 0.66 5.43
C TRP A 33 2.08 2.17 5.27
N TYR A 34 2.01 2.69 4.04
CA TYR A 34 2.01 4.12 3.79
C TYR A 34 0.82 4.81 4.48
N GLU A 35 -0.39 4.25 4.36
CA GLU A 35 -1.59 4.77 5.03
C GLU A 35 -1.45 4.75 6.55
N ALA A 36 -0.95 3.65 7.11
CA ALA A 36 -0.72 3.53 8.55
C ALA A 36 0.30 4.56 9.06
N LEU A 37 1.38 4.80 8.30
CA LEU A 37 2.39 5.80 8.65
C LEU A 37 1.80 7.21 8.57
N VAL A 38 1.20 7.57 7.44
CA VAL A 38 0.61 8.91 7.23
C VAL A 38 -0.45 9.21 8.30
N GLY A 39 -1.34 8.26 8.57
CA GLY A 39 -2.35 8.38 9.63
C GLY A 39 -1.73 8.50 11.03
N GLY A 40 -0.67 7.73 11.31
CA GLY A 40 0.07 7.81 12.58
C GLY A 40 0.75 9.16 12.82
N PHE A 41 1.15 9.86 11.75
CA PHE A 41 1.70 11.22 11.82
C PHE A 41 0.64 12.33 11.74
N GLY A 42 -0.66 11.98 11.78
CA GLY A 42 -1.76 12.95 11.70
C GLY A 42 -2.01 13.50 10.28
N GLY A 43 -1.38 12.90 9.27
CA GLY A 43 -1.69 13.14 7.87
C GLY A 43 -2.87 12.30 7.40
N TYR A 44 -3.38 12.62 6.20
CA TYR A 44 -4.47 11.89 5.58
C TYR A 44 -4.02 11.36 4.21
N ALA A 45 -4.12 10.04 4.03
CA ALA A 45 -3.95 9.40 2.74
C ALA A 45 -5.33 9.21 2.08
N CYS A 46 -5.41 9.43 0.77
CA CYS A 46 -6.69 9.33 0.07
C CYS A 46 -7.20 7.89 0.02
N ASP A 47 -8.45 7.70 0.44
CA ASP A 47 -9.15 6.43 0.32
C ASP A 47 -9.68 6.23 -1.12
N PRO A 48 -9.19 5.21 -1.87
CA PRO A 48 -9.63 4.94 -3.23
C PRO A 48 -11.06 4.37 -3.33
N THR A 49 -11.65 3.94 -2.21
CA THR A 49 -13.01 3.35 -2.15
C THR A 49 -14.09 4.37 -1.78
N SER A 50 -13.70 5.53 -1.25
CA SER A 50 -14.61 6.60 -0.87
C SER A 50 -15.21 7.35 -2.07
N GLU A 51 -16.47 7.81 -1.95
CA GLU A 51 -17.02 8.79 -2.89
C GLU A 51 -16.34 10.16 -2.65
N GLY A 52 -15.68 10.71 -3.67
CA GLY A 52 -14.85 11.92 -3.54
C GLY A 52 -13.36 11.65 -3.29
N ARG A 53 -12.78 10.73 -4.06
CA ARG A 53 -11.38 10.26 -4.04
C ARG A 53 -10.36 11.40 -4.13
N CYS A 54 -10.04 12.00 -2.99
CA CYS A 54 -9.32 13.26 -2.80
C CYS A 54 -10.14 14.51 -3.18
N PRO A 55 -10.87 15.14 -2.23
CA PRO A 55 -11.56 16.40 -2.52
C PRO A 55 -10.53 17.52 -2.75
N GLU A 56 -10.68 18.34 -3.80
CA GLU A 56 -9.76 19.45 -4.15
C GLU A 56 -9.44 20.40 -2.98
N LYS A 57 -10.38 20.53 -2.05
CA LYS A 57 -10.28 21.31 -0.80
C LYS A 57 -9.25 20.77 0.20
N TRP A 58 -8.77 19.53 0.02
CA TRP A 58 -7.63 18.95 0.76
C TRP A 58 -6.29 19.16 0.06
N GLY A 59 -6.26 19.68 -1.17
CA GLY A 59 -5.02 20.00 -1.92
C GLY A 59 -4.13 21.07 -1.29
N LYS A 60 -4.47 21.58 -0.09
CA LYS A 60 -3.68 22.55 0.69
C LYS A 60 -3.11 21.99 1.99
N MET A 61 -3.62 20.86 2.50
CA MET A 61 -2.91 20.05 3.50
C MET A 61 -2.21 18.95 2.72
N ARG A 62 -0.91 19.15 2.46
CA ARG A 62 -0.01 18.20 1.79
C ARG A 62 -0.46 16.76 2.01
N CYS A 63 -0.98 16.13 0.96
CA CYS A 63 -0.69 14.72 0.76
C CYS A 63 0.85 14.65 0.75
N LEU A 64 1.44 14.17 1.85
CA LEU A 64 2.88 13.98 1.97
C LEU A 64 3.32 12.79 1.12
#